data_AF-A0A9R1LPX8-F1
#
_entry.id   AF-A0A9R1LPX8-F1
#
_cell.length_a   1.000
_cell.length_b   1.000
_cell.length_c   1.000
_cell.angle_alpha   90.00
_cell.angle_beta   90.00
_cell.angle_gamma   90.00
#
_symmetry.space_group_name_H-M   'P 1'
#
loop_
_entity.id
_entity.type
_entity.pdbx_description
1 polymer ?
#
loop_
_entity_poly.entity_id
_entity_poly.type
_entity_poly.pdbx_seq_one_letter_code
_entity_poly.pdbx_strand_id
1 'polypeptide(L)'
;MEMVQTTSLAFTGIVIILLSMAITIQASDTKPMPSGITLEACKNVSSDFFKVRSTYDFCVSTLQSDKRSINAKDCRILALVDVDAMKPQATAVMAKVENLIHGATKDKLATRALGFCQVDYGGMVSTLEICHDIIQNFEVRKGNEGPTPYDLPDCIAKTTKAINDCSDKTKFTSVTKGLTKEYEELSMMISLSSSLPHLYITSP
;
A
#
# COMPACT_ATOMS: atom_id res chain seq x y z
N MET A 1 72.39 -22.02 33.70
CA MET A 1 71.36 -21.82 32.67
C MET A 1 71.28 -20.33 32.45
N GLU A 2 71.72 -19.91 31.27
CA GLU A 2 72.13 -18.55 30.94
C GLU A 2 70.93 -17.63 30.74
N MET A 3 71.08 -16.38 31.20
CA MET A 3 70.16 -15.27 30.94
C MET A 3 70.24 -14.87 29.47
N VAL A 4 69.14 -14.94 28.75
CA VAL A 4 68.99 -14.26 27.46
C VAL A 4 68.20 -12.97 27.69
N GLN A 5 68.90 -11.88 27.37
CA GLN A 5 68.55 -10.48 27.57
C GLN A 5 67.42 -10.06 26.63
N THR A 6 66.29 -9.62 27.19
CA THR A 6 65.15 -9.05 26.45
C THR A 6 65.43 -7.58 26.13
N THR A 7 65.68 -7.26 24.86
CA THR A 7 65.81 -5.87 24.39
C THR A 7 64.44 -5.24 24.16
N SER A 8 64.19 -4.16 24.90
CA SER A 8 63.10 -3.21 24.75
C SER A 8 63.15 -2.48 23.40
N LEU A 9 62.01 -2.37 22.71
CA LEU A 9 61.77 -1.39 21.66
C LEU A 9 60.45 -0.67 21.98
N ALA A 10 60.58 0.61 22.31
CA ALA A 10 59.48 1.54 22.53
C ALA A 10 59.20 2.35 21.25
N PHE A 11 57.97 2.92 21.20
CA PHE A 11 57.45 3.91 20.24
C PHE A 11 57.10 3.33 18.85
N THR A 12 55.91 3.53 18.27
CA THR A 12 54.98 4.67 18.31
C THR A 12 53.53 4.21 18.08
N GLY A 13 52.59 4.73 18.86
CA GLY A 13 51.16 4.53 18.63
C GLY A 13 50.68 5.40 17.47
N ILE A 14 50.26 4.78 16.36
CA ILE A 14 49.58 5.47 15.26
C ILE A 14 48.09 5.52 15.62
N VAL A 15 47.62 6.68 16.08
CA VAL A 15 46.19 6.96 16.24
C VAL A 15 45.63 7.33 14.86
N ILE A 16 44.96 6.39 14.20
CA ILE A 16 44.24 6.65 12.96
C ILE A 16 42.93 7.36 13.33
N ILE A 17 42.91 8.69 13.29
CA ILE A 17 41.68 9.47 13.37
C ILE A 17 40.99 9.38 11.99
N LEU A 18 40.04 8.46 11.86
CA LEU A 18 39.15 8.37 10.69
C LEU A 18 38.17 9.55 10.73
N LEU A 19 38.48 10.62 9.98
CA LEU A 19 37.56 11.71 9.69
C LEU A 19 36.53 11.23 8.66
N SER A 20 35.39 10.76 9.15
CA SER A 20 34.21 10.48 8.33
C SER A 20 33.62 11.80 7.84
N MET A 21 34.00 12.25 6.65
CA MET A 21 33.23 13.28 5.96
C MET A 21 31.90 12.67 5.52
N ALA A 22 30.86 12.85 6.33
CA ALA A 22 29.50 12.62 5.89
C ALA A 22 29.19 13.67 4.81
N ILE A 23 29.22 13.27 3.55
CA ILE A 23 28.60 14.04 2.48
C ILE A 23 27.10 13.95 2.74
N THR A 24 26.54 14.94 3.44
CA THR A 24 25.10 15.16 3.42
C THR A 24 24.74 15.60 2.01
N ILE A 25 24.39 14.64 1.15
CA ILE A 25 23.57 14.94 -0.01
C ILE A 25 22.27 15.48 0.57
N GLN A 26 22.09 16.80 0.52
CA GLN A 26 20.77 17.39 0.64
C GLN A 26 19.96 16.82 -0.51
N ALA A 27 19.20 15.76 -0.25
CA ALA A 27 18.03 15.47 -1.05
C ALA A 27 17.21 16.75 -1.02
N SER A 28 17.13 17.44 -2.16
CA SER A 28 16.13 18.48 -2.27
C SER A 28 14.80 17.80 -2.00
N ASP A 29 14.04 18.30 -1.01
CA ASP A 29 12.65 17.92 -0.75
C ASP A 29 11.74 18.42 -1.90
N THR A 30 12.16 18.20 -3.13
CA THR A 30 11.36 18.42 -4.31
C THR A 30 10.40 17.24 -4.36
N LYS A 31 9.19 17.45 -3.85
CA LYS A 31 8.08 16.50 -4.02
C LYS A 31 8.06 16.08 -5.50
N PRO A 32 8.11 14.78 -5.83
CA PRO A 32 8.15 14.36 -7.21
C PRO A 32 6.96 14.91 -7.97
N MET A 33 7.19 15.58 -9.10
CA MET A 33 6.12 16.11 -9.92
C MET A 33 5.34 14.94 -10.56
N PRO A 34 3.99 14.97 -10.58
CA PRO A 34 3.22 13.88 -11.14
C PRO A 34 3.45 13.80 -12.66
N SER A 35 3.51 12.59 -13.20
CA SER A 35 3.59 12.38 -14.65
C SER A 35 2.29 12.77 -15.35
N GLY A 36 2.36 13.06 -16.65
CA GLY A 36 1.16 13.36 -17.45
C GLY A 36 0.11 12.25 -17.36
N ILE A 37 0.55 10.99 -17.38
CA ILE A 37 -0.32 9.81 -17.21
C ILE A 37 -0.97 9.79 -15.83
N THR A 38 -0.23 10.14 -14.76
CA THR A 38 -0.81 10.25 -13.40
C THR A 38 -1.92 11.29 -13.36
N LEU A 39 -1.67 12.49 -13.89
CA LEU A 39 -2.63 13.59 -13.91
C LEU A 39 -3.90 13.21 -14.69
N GLU A 40 -3.73 12.62 -15.88
CA GLU A 40 -4.84 12.20 -16.72
C GLU A 40 -5.65 11.06 -16.09
N ALA A 41 -4.99 10.04 -15.56
CA ALA A 41 -5.65 8.95 -14.86
C ALA A 41 -6.46 9.48 -13.66
N CYS A 42 -5.86 10.34 -12.83
CA CYS A 42 -6.56 10.93 -11.70
C CYS A 42 -7.75 11.79 -12.09
N LYS A 43 -7.64 12.55 -13.19
CA LYS A 43 -8.77 13.29 -13.75
C LYS A 43 -9.90 12.34 -14.13
N ASN A 44 -9.61 11.27 -14.87
CA ASN A 44 -10.60 10.29 -15.30
C ASN A 44 -11.28 9.60 -14.11
N VAL A 45 -10.49 9.13 -13.13
CA VAL A 45 -11.01 8.50 -11.89
C VAL A 45 -11.94 9.46 -11.14
N SER A 46 -11.51 10.70 -10.94
CA SER A 46 -12.29 11.69 -10.18
C SER A 46 -13.54 12.20 -10.90
N SER A 47 -13.62 12.03 -12.24
CA SER A 47 -14.77 12.43 -13.05
C SER A 47 -15.84 11.35 -13.22
N ASP A 48 -15.55 10.09 -12.87
CA ASP A 48 -16.51 8.99 -13.01
C ASP A 48 -17.60 9.09 -11.94
N PHE A 49 -18.74 9.69 -12.30
CA PHE A 49 -19.89 9.92 -11.43
C PHE A 49 -20.39 8.64 -10.72
N PHE A 50 -20.22 7.46 -11.35
CA PHE A 50 -20.66 6.19 -10.77
C PHE A 50 -19.66 5.58 -9.80
N LYS A 51 -18.42 6.10 -9.77
CA LYS A 51 -17.32 5.60 -8.93
C LYS A 51 -16.69 6.66 -8.02
N VAL A 52 -17.31 7.84 -7.87
CA VAL A 52 -16.80 8.96 -7.05
C VAL A 52 -16.75 8.57 -5.57
N ARG A 53 -15.66 7.90 -5.21
CA ARG A 53 -15.15 7.82 -3.85
C ARG A 53 -13.80 8.52 -3.78
N SER A 54 -12.92 8.31 -4.77
CA SER A 54 -11.62 9.00 -4.83
C SER A 54 -11.73 10.42 -5.39
N THR A 55 -11.13 11.39 -4.70
CA THR A 55 -10.93 12.74 -5.23
C THR A 55 -9.69 12.79 -6.12
N TYR A 56 -9.58 13.85 -6.93
CA TYR A 56 -8.39 14.12 -7.73
C TYR A 56 -7.13 14.24 -6.85
N ASP A 57 -7.22 15.03 -5.77
CA ASP A 57 -6.09 15.26 -4.86
C ASP A 57 -5.68 14.00 -4.11
N PHE A 58 -6.65 13.18 -3.69
CA PHE A 58 -6.37 11.89 -3.08
C PHE A 58 -5.65 10.96 -4.06
N CYS A 59 -6.12 10.88 -5.31
CA CYS A 59 -5.47 10.09 -6.35
C CYS A 59 -4.02 10.51 -6.58
N VAL A 60 -3.81 11.81 -6.82
CA VAL A 60 -2.47 12.35 -7.12
C VAL A 60 -1.54 12.13 -5.92
N SER A 61 -1.99 12.45 -4.70
CA SER A 61 -1.16 12.27 -3.51
C SER A 61 -0.81 10.80 -3.23
N THR A 62 -1.76 9.89 -3.40
CA THR A 62 -1.56 8.45 -3.22
C THR A 62 -0.52 7.93 -4.20
N LEU A 63 -0.69 8.20 -5.50
CA LEU A 63 0.22 7.70 -6.54
C LEU A 63 1.62 8.32 -6.46
N GLN A 64 1.72 9.63 -6.19
CA GLN A 64 3.00 10.33 -6.08
C GLN A 64 3.85 9.91 -4.87
N SER A 65 3.26 9.25 -3.88
CA SER A 65 4.02 8.71 -2.74
C SER A 65 5.05 7.67 -3.17
N ASP A 66 4.85 7.04 -4.34
CA ASP A 66 5.75 6.06 -4.92
C ASP A 66 6.45 6.61 -6.17
N LYS A 67 7.78 6.43 -6.24
CA LYS A 67 8.62 6.89 -7.35
C LYS A 67 8.29 6.23 -8.69
N ARG A 68 7.65 5.05 -8.69
CA ARG A 68 7.18 4.36 -9.89
C ARG A 68 6.14 5.17 -10.66
N SER A 69 5.39 6.04 -10.01
CA SER A 69 4.41 6.93 -10.66
C SER A 69 5.04 8.01 -11.55
N ILE A 70 6.25 8.45 -11.22
CA ILE A 70 6.97 9.55 -11.91
C ILE A 70 7.26 9.18 -13.37
N ASN A 71 7.64 7.93 -13.60
CA ASN A 71 8.01 7.41 -14.92
C ASN A 71 7.04 6.31 -15.39
N ALA A 72 5.83 6.27 -14.83
CA ALA A 72 4.81 5.31 -15.23
C ALA A 72 4.52 5.48 -16.72
N LYS A 73 4.68 4.39 -17.48
CA LYS A 73 4.44 4.33 -18.92
C LYS A 73 2.97 4.07 -19.26
N ASP A 74 2.22 3.55 -18.30
CA ASP A 74 0.83 3.17 -18.46
C ASP A 74 0.09 3.14 -17.11
N CYS A 75 -1.23 2.94 -17.15
CA CYS A 75 -2.07 2.85 -15.95
C CYS A 75 -1.89 1.55 -15.16
N ARG A 76 -1.25 0.50 -15.72
CA ARG A 76 -0.96 -0.74 -14.98
C ARG A 76 0.07 -0.49 -13.90
N ILE A 77 1.12 0.28 -14.21
CA ILE A 77 2.13 0.69 -13.21
C ILE A 77 1.47 1.50 -12.09
N LEU A 78 0.53 2.40 -12.43
CA LEU A 78 -0.20 3.17 -11.42
C LEU A 78 -1.11 2.28 -10.57
N ALA A 79 -1.78 1.29 -11.17
CA ALA A 79 -2.59 0.32 -10.43
C ALA A 79 -1.74 -0.50 -9.44
N LEU A 80 -0.53 -0.89 -9.86
CA LEU A 80 0.42 -1.60 -8.99
C LEU A 80 0.84 -0.73 -7.80
N VAL A 81 1.12 0.56 -8.05
CA VAL A 81 1.45 1.53 -6.99
C VAL A 81 0.32 1.66 -5.97
N ASP A 82 -0.93 1.76 -6.43
CA ASP A 82 -2.09 1.90 -5.54
C ASP A 82 -2.33 0.62 -4.71
N VAL A 83 -2.23 -0.58 -5.30
CA VAL A 83 -2.33 -1.85 -4.56
C VAL A 83 -1.23 -1.98 -3.51
N ASP A 84 0.00 -1.60 -3.85
CA ASP A 84 1.12 -1.58 -2.91
C ASP A 84 0.92 -0.58 -1.77
N ALA A 85 0.28 0.57 -2.03
CA ALA A 85 -0.07 1.55 -1.00
C ALA A 85 -1.25 1.08 -0.13
N MET A 86 -2.19 0.34 -0.71
CA MET A 86 -3.38 -0.17 -0.01
C MET A 86 -3.04 -1.29 0.97
N LYS A 87 -2.06 -2.15 0.66
CA LYS A 87 -1.66 -3.27 1.52
C LYS A 87 -1.24 -2.87 2.95
N PRO A 88 -0.29 -1.93 3.17
CA PRO A 88 0.06 -1.49 4.51
C PRO A 88 -1.11 -0.80 5.21
N GLN A 89 -1.97 -0.08 4.47
CA GLN A 89 -3.17 0.53 5.05
C GLN A 89 -4.14 -0.54 5.55
N ALA A 90 -4.48 -1.55 4.73
CA ALA A 90 -5.32 -2.67 5.12
C ALA A 90 -4.75 -3.44 6.32
N THR A 91 -3.43 -3.61 6.37
CA THR A 91 -2.73 -4.21 7.51
C THR A 91 -2.89 -3.38 8.79
N ALA A 92 -2.78 -2.06 8.68
CA ALA A 92 -3.00 -1.16 9.81
C ALA A 92 -4.46 -1.21 10.31
N VAL A 93 -5.43 -1.31 9.39
CA VAL A 93 -6.85 -1.46 9.76
C VAL A 93 -7.10 -2.80 10.45
N MET A 94 -6.52 -3.89 9.96
CA MET A 94 -6.58 -5.20 10.61
C MET A 94 -6.07 -5.12 12.06
N ALA A 95 -4.88 -4.54 12.28
CA ALA A 95 -4.33 -4.34 13.62
C ALA A 95 -5.22 -3.44 14.50
N LYS A 96 -5.85 -2.41 13.91
CA LYS A 96 -6.82 -1.57 14.62
C LYS A 96 -8.05 -2.37 15.07
N VAL A 97 -8.59 -3.23 14.20
CA VAL A 97 -9.70 -4.13 14.53
C VAL A 97 -9.32 -5.07 15.68
N GLU A 98 -8.12 -5.65 15.66
CA GLU A 98 -7.62 -6.49 16.75
C GLU A 98 -7.53 -5.73 18.08
N ASN A 99 -7.04 -4.49 18.05
CA ASN A 99 -7.01 -3.64 19.25
C ASN A 99 -8.42 -3.32 19.76
N LEU A 100 -9.37 -3.07 18.86
CA LEU A 100 -10.77 -2.85 19.24
C LEU A 100 -11.39 -4.10 19.85
N ILE A 101 -11.05 -5.30 19.36
CA ILE A 101 -11.51 -6.58 19.95
C ILE A 101 -11.02 -6.70 21.40
N HIS A 102 -9.73 -6.44 21.64
CA HIS A 102 -9.16 -6.50 22.98
C HIS A 102 -9.77 -5.47 23.95
N GLY A 103 -10.20 -4.30 23.43
CA GLY A 103 -10.86 -3.25 24.21
C GLY A 103 -12.37 -3.44 24.42
N ALA A 104 -13.06 -4.21 23.56
CA ALA A 104 -14.51 -4.34 23.53
C ALA A 104 -15.05 -5.30 24.62
N THR A 105 -14.86 -4.97 25.90
CA THR A 105 -15.17 -5.91 27.00
C THR A 105 -16.65 -6.02 27.38
N LYS A 106 -17.55 -5.16 26.87
CA LYS A 106 -18.97 -5.14 27.29
C LYS A 106 -20.01 -5.16 26.17
N ASP A 107 -19.66 -4.84 24.93
CA ASP A 107 -20.58 -4.85 23.79
C ASP A 107 -20.40 -6.15 22.97
N LYS A 108 -21.30 -7.12 23.20
CA LYS A 108 -21.27 -8.43 22.51
C LYS A 108 -21.54 -8.32 21.01
N LEU A 109 -22.33 -7.32 20.57
CA LEU A 109 -22.62 -7.12 19.16
C LEU A 109 -21.39 -6.53 18.46
N ALA A 110 -20.76 -5.52 19.05
CA ALA A 110 -19.50 -4.98 18.54
C ALA A 110 -18.39 -6.04 18.51
N THR A 111 -18.25 -6.84 19.57
CA THR A 111 -17.24 -7.92 19.62
C THR A 111 -17.42 -8.91 18.46
N ARG A 112 -18.67 -9.32 18.18
CA ARG A 112 -18.98 -10.22 17.06
C ARG A 112 -18.71 -9.55 15.71
N ALA A 113 -19.14 -8.30 15.54
CA ALA A 113 -18.92 -7.55 14.31
C ALA A 113 -17.42 -7.40 14.01
N LEU A 114 -16.61 -7.06 15.03
CA LEU A 114 -15.17 -6.96 14.90
C LEU A 114 -14.50 -8.30 14.57
N GLY A 115 -14.98 -9.42 15.14
CA GLY A 115 -14.48 -10.75 14.79
C GLY A 115 -14.66 -11.09 13.30
N PHE A 116 -15.76 -10.67 12.69
CA PHE A 116 -15.92 -10.78 11.24
C PHE A 116 -14.99 -9.81 10.49
N CYS A 117 -14.91 -8.55 10.92
CA CYS A 117 -13.99 -7.58 10.32
C CYS A 117 -12.53 -8.08 10.32
N GLN A 118 -12.11 -8.79 11.37
CA GLN A 118 -10.77 -9.38 11.44
C GLN A 118 -10.55 -10.39 10.31
N VAL A 119 -11.54 -11.26 10.06
CA VAL A 119 -11.52 -12.22 8.94
C VAL A 119 -11.52 -11.49 7.60
N ASP A 120 -12.38 -10.48 7.44
CA ASP A 120 -12.52 -9.74 6.19
C ASP A 120 -11.22 -8.98 5.84
N TYR A 121 -10.63 -8.25 6.78
CA TYR A 121 -9.36 -7.54 6.55
C TYR A 121 -8.15 -8.47 6.43
N GLY A 122 -8.11 -9.57 7.17
CA GLY A 122 -7.08 -10.60 6.97
C GLY A 122 -7.13 -11.19 5.56
N GLY A 123 -8.34 -11.54 5.09
CA GLY A 123 -8.55 -12.00 3.71
C GLY A 123 -8.24 -10.94 2.66
N MET A 124 -8.53 -9.66 2.94
CA MET A 124 -8.18 -8.54 2.07
C MET A 124 -6.66 -8.41 1.89
N VAL A 125 -5.88 -8.50 2.97
CA VAL A 125 -4.40 -8.41 2.90
C VAL A 125 -3.83 -9.52 2.01
N SER A 126 -4.28 -10.77 2.17
CA SER A 126 -3.86 -11.87 1.29
C SER A 126 -4.35 -11.68 -0.15
N THR A 127 -5.55 -11.14 -0.35
CA THR A 127 -6.08 -10.87 -1.69
C THR A 127 -5.27 -9.78 -2.40
N LEU A 128 -4.77 -8.78 -1.68
CA LEU A 128 -3.92 -7.73 -2.26
C LEU A 128 -2.58 -8.27 -2.76
N GLU A 129 -2.02 -9.31 -2.13
CA GLU A 129 -0.83 -10.02 -2.64
C GLU A 129 -1.14 -10.69 -3.98
N ILE A 130 -2.29 -11.34 -4.09
CA ILE A 130 -2.73 -11.94 -5.35
C ILE A 130 -2.97 -10.87 -6.41
N CYS A 131 -3.59 -9.74 -6.05
CA CYS A 131 -3.80 -8.62 -6.95
C CYS A 131 -2.49 -8.04 -7.48
N HIS A 132 -1.50 -7.87 -6.60
CA HIS A 132 -0.16 -7.45 -6.98
C HIS A 132 0.39 -8.36 -8.06
N ASP A 133 0.38 -9.68 -7.84
CA ASP A 133 0.93 -10.65 -8.78
C ASP A 133 0.19 -10.64 -10.11
N ILE A 134 -1.15 -10.52 -10.08
CA ILE A 134 -1.98 -10.40 -11.29
C ILE A 134 -1.61 -9.14 -12.07
N ILE A 135 -1.56 -7.97 -11.41
CA ILE A 135 -1.24 -6.68 -12.06
C ILE A 135 0.18 -6.70 -12.61
N GLN A 136 1.15 -7.19 -11.83
CA GLN A 136 2.55 -7.22 -12.23
C GLN A 136 2.77 -8.10 -13.47
N ASN A 137 2.07 -9.23 -13.56
CA ASN A 137 2.26 -10.22 -14.62
C ASN A 137 1.25 -10.10 -15.77
N PHE A 138 0.41 -9.06 -15.79
CA PHE A 138 -0.68 -8.91 -16.76
C PHE A 138 -0.20 -8.73 -18.21
N GLU A 139 1.05 -8.27 -18.43
CA GLU A 139 1.56 -7.92 -19.78
C GLU A 139 1.78 -9.11 -20.74
N VAL A 140 1.74 -10.36 -20.28
CA VAL A 140 2.24 -11.47 -21.11
C VAL A 140 1.37 -12.71 -20.96
N ARG A 141 0.17 -12.67 -21.54
CA ARG A 141 -0.56 -13.91 -21.83
C ARG A 141 0.11 -14.61 -23.00
N LYS A 142 1.00 -15.58 -22.72
CA LYS A 142 1.54 -16.51 -23.73
C LYS A 142 0.59 -17.70 -23.86
N GLY A 143 -0.29 -17.68 -24.86
CA GLY A 143 -1.26 -18.76 -25.03
C GLY A 143 -2.23 -18.80 -23.85
N ASN A 144 -2.27 -19.88 -23.07
CA ASN A 144 -3.16 -20.04 -21.91
C ASN A 144 -2.50 -19.76 -20.56
N GLU A 145 -1.25 -19.32 -20.54
CA GLU A 145 -0.50 -19.03 -19.31
C GLU A 145 -0.59 -17.54 -18.95
N GLY A 146 -0.79 -17.25 -17.66
CA GLY A 146 -0.81 -15.90 -17.10
C GLY A 146 -2.23 -15.35 -16.78
N PRO A 147 -2.29 -14.17 -16.14
CA PRO A 147 -3.56 -13.53 -15.77
C PRO A 147 -4.45 -13.23 -16.98
N THR A 148 -5.75 -13.41 -16.82
CA THR A 148 -6.78 -13.03 -17.78
C THR A 148 -7.27 -11.60 -17.51
N PRO A 149 -7.90 -10.93 -18.50
CA PRO A 149 -8.58 -9.65 -18.29
C PRO A 149 -9.67 -9.68 -17.22
N TYR A 150 -10.18 -10.86 -16.83
CA TYR A 150 -11.16 -11.02 -15.76
C TYR A 150 -10.53 -11.11 -14.37
N ASP A 151 -9.30 -11.64 -14.26
CA ASP A 151 -8.62 -11.79 -12.97
C ASP A 151 -8.33 -10.44 -12.31
N LEU A 152 -8.04 -9.42 -13.13
CA LEU A 152 -7.71 -8.06 -12.69
C LEU A 152 -8.88 -7.37 -11.96
N PRO A 153 -10.10 -7.23 -12.56
CA PRO A 153 -11.25 -6.71 -11.85
C PRO A 153 -11.74 -7.64 -10.72
N ASP A 154 -11.63 -8.96 -10.89
CA ASP A 154 -12.13 -9.92 -9.89
C ASP A 154 -11.35 -9.84 -8.57
N CYS A 155 -10.02 -9.68 -8.64
CA CYS A 155 -9.22 -9.57 -7.43
C CYS A 155 -9.57 -8.29 -6.64
N ILE A 156 -9.80 -7.17 -7.33
CA ILE A 156 -10.20 -5.89 -6.70
C ILE A 156 -11.65 -5.93 -6.19
N ALA A 157 -12.53 -6.66 -6.87
CA ALA A 157 -13.89 -6.87 -6.38
C ALA A 157 -13.91 -7.61 -5.03
N LYS A 158 -12.99 -8.56 -4.82
CA LYS A 158 -12.84 -9.26 -3.54
C LYS A 158 -12.35 -8.34 -2.42
N THR A 159 -11.40 -7.44 -2.67
CA THR A 159 -10.96 -6.46 -1.67
C THR A 159 -12.08 -5.48 -1.32
N THR A 160 -12.84 -5.05 -2.33
CA THR A 160 -14.04 -4.20 -2.16
C THR A 160 -15.09 -4.85 -1.26
N LYS A 161 -15.33 -6.14 -1.48
CA LYS A 161 -16.31 -6.91 -0.70
C LYS A 161 -15.93 -6.96 0.78
N ALA A 162 -14.65 -7.18 1.11
CA ALA A 162 -14.18 -7.24 2.49
C ALA A 162 -14.48 -5.94 3.28
N ILE A 163 -14.25 -4.79 2.65
CA ILE A 163 -14.49 -3.48 3.28
C ILE A 163 -15.98 -3.20 3.48
N ASN A 164 -16.80 -3.53 2.48
CA ASN A 164 -18.25 -3.36 2.59
C ASN A 164 -18.85 -4.31 3.64
N ASP A 165 -18.43 -5.58 3.66
CA ASP A 165 -18.92 -6.57 4.61
C ASP A 165 -18.61 -6.17 6.06
N CYS A 166 -17.39 -5.69 6.34
CA CYS A 166 -17.05 -5.17 7.67
C CYS A 166 -17.86 -3.92 8.03
N SER A 167 -18.02 -2.98 7.08
CA SER A 167 -18.81 -1.76 7.29
C SER A 167 -20.27 -2.08 7.63
N ASP A 168 -20.90 -3.00 6.89
CA ASP A 168 -22.27 -3.42 7.11
C ASP A 168 -22.47 -4.08 8.49
N LYS A 169 -21.51 -4.90 8.92
CA LYS A 169 -21.55 -5.56 10.23
C LYS A 169 -21.36 -4.58 11.38
N THR A 170 -20.57 -3.53 11.18
CA THR A 170 -20.27 -2.55 12.22
C THR A 170 -21.26 -1.39 12.25
N LYS A 171 -22.00 -1.11 11.17
CA LYS A 171 -22.90 0.03 10.96
C LYS A 171 -23.73 0.48 12.18
N PHE A 172 -24.28 -0.45 12.95
CA PHE A 172 -25.15 -0.17 14.10
C PHE A 172 -24.55 -0.58 15.45
N THR A 173 -23.22 -0.64 15.53
CA THR A 173 -22.50 -1.02 16.75
C THR A 173 -21.81 0.19 17.38
N SER A 174 -21.30 0.03 18.60
CA SER A 174 -20.53 1.09 19.27
C SER A 174 -19.21 1.44 18.57
N VAL A 175 -18.72 0.60 17.65
CA VAL A 175 -17.41 0.75 17.01
C VAL A 175 -17.45 1.40 15.63
N THR A 176 -18.64 1.69 15.06
CA THR A 176 -18.78 2.29 13.72
C THR A 176 -17.90 3.53 13.55
N LYS A 177 -18.00 4.48 14.49
CA LYS A 177 -17.24 5.74 14.45
C LYS A 177 -15.73 5.52 14.52
N GLY A 178 -15.30 4.42 15.15
CA GLY A 178 -13.90 4.05 15.26
C GLY A 178 -13.30 3.50 13.97
N LEU A 179 -14.12 3.18 12.95
CA LEU A 179 -13.68 2.58 11.68
C LEU A 179 -14.10 3.39 10.44
N THR A 180 -14.87 4.47 10.60
CA THR A 180 -15.38 5.27 9.46
C THR A 180 -14.25 5.82 8.59
N LYS A 181 -13.22 6.39 9.20
CA LYS A 181 -12.08 6.95 8.47
C LYS A 181 -11.36 5.88 7.64
N GLU A 182 -11.11 4.72 8.25
CA GLU A 182 -10.44 3.59 7.59
C GLU A 182 -11.26 3.06 6.41
N TYR A 183 -12.58 2.97 6.57
CA TYR A 183 -13.49 2.60 5.49
C TYR A 183 -13.43 3.61 4.33
N GLU A 184 -13.44 4.91 4.62
CA GLU A 184 -13.38 5.98 3.62
C GLU A 184 -12.06 5.93 2.85
N GLU A 185 -10.92 5.88 3.55
CA GLU A 185 -9.59 5.84 2.93
C GLU A 185 -9.41 4.61 2.04
N LEU A 186 -9.74 3.41 2.54
CA LEU A 186 -9.65 2.20 1.73
C LEU A 186 -10.66 2.18 0.58
N SER A 187 -11.84 2.78 0.75
CA SER A 187 -12.82 2.94 -0.33
C SER A 187 -12.31 3.86 -1.46
N MET A 188 -11.53 4.89 -1.12
CA MET A 188 -10.89 5.75 -2.12
C MET A 188 -9.79 4.99 -2.87
N MET A 189 -8.96 4.23 -2.15
CA MET A 189 -7.95 3.36 -2.77
C MET A 189 -8.59 2.31 -3.69
N ILE A 190 -9.67 1.65 -3.28
CA ILE A 190 -10.39 0.72 -4.16
C ILE A 190 -10.89 1.39 -5.44
N SER A 191 -11.37 2.63 -5.35
CA SER A 191 -11.86 3.37 -6.53
C SER A 191 -10.73 3.56 -7.56
N LEU A 192 -9.50 3.83 -7.09
CA LEU A 192 -8.29 3.89 -7.89
C LEU A 192 -7.98 2.52 -8.50
N SER A 193 -7.83 1.50 -7.66
CA SER A 193 -7.56 0.11 -8.06
C SER A 193 -8.61 -0.49 -8.99
N SER A 194 -9.86 -0.03 -8.97
CA SER A 194 -10.92 -0.50 -9.89
C SER A 194 -10.87 0.21 -11.25
N SER A 195 -10.33 1.42 -11.28
CA SER A 195 -10.38 2.31 -12.44
C SER A 195 -9.09 2.29 -13.24
N LEU A 196 -7.93 2.23 -12.59
CA LEU A 196 -6.62 2.21 -13.25
C LEU A 196 -6.43 0.96 -14.15
N PRO A 197 -6.77 -0.27 -13.71
CA PRO A 197 -6.88 -1.43 -14.59
C PRO A 197 -7.79 -1.25 -15.80
N HIS A 198 -8.95 -0.64 -15.60
CA HIS A 198 -9.90 -0.42 -16.68
C HIS A 198 -9.31 0.54 -17.72
N LEU A 199 -8.75 1.67 -17.27
CA LEU A 199 -8.05 2.63 -18.11
C LEU A 199 -6.89 1.97 -18.87
N TYR A 200 -6.16 1.04 -18.26
CA TYR A 200 -5.11 0.30 -18.95
C TYR A 200 -5.66 -0.58 -20.08
N ILE A 201 -6.76 -1.29 -19.85
CA ILE A 201 -7.35 -2.21 -20.84
C ILE A 201 -8.05 -1.45 -21.99
N THR A 202 -8.62 -0.28 -21.71
CA THR A 202 -9.40 0.50 -22.69
C THR A 202 -8.62 1.62 -23.37
N SER A 203 -7.41 1.93 -22.92
CA SER A 203 -6.55 2.91 -23.61
C SER A 203 -6.03 2.32 -24.92
N PRO A 204 -6.20 3.02 -26.06
CA PRO A 204 -5.72 2.57 -27.37
C PRO A 204 -4.19 2.54 -27.49
#